data_AF-F0GI94-F1
#
_entry.id   AF-F0GI94-F1
#
_cell.length_a   1.000
_cell.length_b   1.000
_cell.length_c   1.000
_cell.angle_alpha   90.00
_cell.angle_beta   90.00
_cell.angle_gamma   90.00
#
_symmetry.space_group_name_H-M   'P 1'
#
loop_
_entity.id
_entity.type
_entity.pdbx_description
1 polymer ?
#
loop_
_entity_poly.entity_id
_entity_poly.type
_entity_poly.pdbx_seq_one_letter_code
_entity_poly.pdbx_strand_id
1 'polypeptide(L)'
;QMMVLIESARSAVLGAAHVWDAERGGAMPGAALRADIAAAKAAANDAYAFCAQEAIQLHGGVGFTWEYDPHLYFKRAQASGAQFGSTPRLLEWIAHYAIDGGAPARDAAAIPATAARPSAARAGALQ
;
A
#
# COMPACT_ATOMS: atom_id res chain seq x y z
N GLN A 1 -6.69 -17.22 -7.40
CA GLN A 1 -5.95 -15.97 -7.68
C GLN A 1 -5.58 -15.22 -6.40
N MET A 2 -6.49 -15.01 -5.44
CA MET A 2 -6.21 -14.35 -4.15
C MET A 2 -4.96 -14.89 -3.42
N MET A 3 -4.84 -16.21 -3.26
CA MET A 3 -3.68 -16.83 -2.59
C MET A 3 -2.35 -16.52 -3.29
N VAL A 4 -2.33 -16.48 -4.63
CA VAL A 4 -1.11 -16.19 -5.40
C VAL A 4 -0.67 -14.75 -5.16
N LEU A 5 -1.60 -13.79 -5.15
CA LEU A 5 -1.31 -12.39 -4.88
C LEU A 5 -0.78 -12.19 -3.46
N ILE A 6 -1.40 -12.84 -2.47
CA ILE A 6 -0.97 -12.78 -1.07
C ILE A 6 0.44 -13.34 -0.92
N GLU A 7 0.73 -14.52 -1.47
CA GLU A 7 2.06 -15.13 -1.32
C GLU A 7 3.14 -14.40 -2.13
N SER A 8 2.79 -13.80 -3.27
CA SER A 8 3.71 -12.94 -4.03
C SER A 8 4.05 -11.66 -3.25
N ALA A 9 3.05 -11.00 -2.68
CA ALA A 9 3.25 -9.82 -1.84
C ALA A 9 4.04 -10.16 -0.57
N ARG A 10 3.73 -11.29 0.08
CA ARG A 10 4.47 -11.80 1.25
C ARG A 10 5.94 -12.02 0.91
N SER A 11 6.24 -12.67 -0.21
CA SER A 11 7.61 -12.93 -0.65
C SER A 11 8.39 -11.64 -0.88
N ALA A 12 7.78 -10.64 -1.54
CA ALA A 12 8.41 -9.33 -1.75
C ALA A 12 8.70 -8.59 -0.43
N VAL A 13 7.74 -8.59 0.51
CA VAL A 13 7.91 -7.97 1.84
C VAL A 13 9.01 -8.65 2.64
N LEU A 14 9.03 -9.99 2.66
CA LEU A 14 10.07 -10.74 3.39
C LEU A 14 11.45 -10.54 2.76
N GLY A 15 11.54 -10.47 1.43
CA GLY A 15 12.79 -10.17 0.72
C GLY A 15 13.34 -8.79 1.11
N ALA A 16 12.52 -7.75 1.04
CA ALA A 16 12.92 -6.39 1.44
C ALA A 16 13.31 -6.32 2.93
N ALA A 17 12.56 -7.00 3.81
CA ALA A 17 12.88 -7.06 5.24
C ALA A 17 14.21 -7.78 5.51
N HIS A 18 14.52 -8.84 4.77
CA HIS A 18 15.80 -9.55 4.89
C HIS A 18 16.99 -8.66 4.52
N VAL A 19 16.89 -7.90 3.42
CA VAL A 19 17.94 -6.94 3.01
C VAL A 19 18.06 -5.81 4.03
N TRP A 20 16.94 -5.28 4.52
CA TRP A 20 16.93 -4.28 5.60
C TRP A 20 17.67 -4.76 6.85
N ASP A 21 17.45 -6.02 7.24
CA ASP A 21 18.10 -6.62 8.39
C ASP A 21 19.60 -6.85 8.17
N ALA A 22 20.03 -7.15 6.93
CA ALA A 22 21.43 -7.28 6.57
C ALA A 22 22.17 -5.93 6.56
N GLU A 23 21.48 -4.82 6.27
CA GLU A 23 22.02 -3.46 6.29
C GLU A 23 22.00 -2.81 7.70
N ARG A 24 21.67 -3.57 8.76
CA ARG A 24 21.61 -3.06 10.14
C ARG A 24 22.95 -2.44 10.56
N GLY A 25 22.98 -1.11 10.64
CA GLY A 25 24.14 -0.33 11.07
C GLY A 25 24.46 0.89 10.19
N GLY A 26 23.84 1.02 9.01
CA GLY A 26 23.98 2.19 8.12
C GLY A 26 22.92 3.28 8.36
N ALA A 27 23.28 4.54 8.09
CA ALA A 27 22.29 5.60 7.87
C ALA A 27 21.45 5.30 6.61
N MET A 28 20.20 5.80 6.57
CA MET A 28 19.19 5.74 5.49
C MET A 28 19.36 4.69 4.37
N PRO A 29 18.34 3.85 4.10
CA PRO A 29 18.42 2.76 3.12
C PRO A 29 18.88 3.27 1.75
N GLY A 30 19.78 2.51 1.11
CA GLY A 30 20.24 2.78 -0.25
C GLY A 30 19.09 2.79 -1.27
N ALA A 31 19.32 3.36 -2.45
CA ALA A 31 18.29 3.47 -3.48
C ALA A 31 17.70 2.12 -3.92
N ALA A 32 18.52 1.06 -3.98
CA ALA A 32 18.08 -0.30 -4.27
C ALA A 32 17.10 -0.82 -3.22
N LEU A 33 17.45 -0.76 -1.93
CA LEU A 33 16.56 -1.18 -0.85
C LEU A 33 15.27 -0.34 -0.81
N ARG A 34 15.33 0.96 -1.10
CA ARG A 34 14.12 1.79 -1.24
C ARG A 34 13.22 1.33 -2.39
N ALA A 35 13.78 0.86 -3.50
CA ALA A 35 13.03 0.28 -4.61
C ALA A 35 12.36 -1.04 -4.24
N ASP A 36 13.07 -1.91 -3.53
CA ASP A 36 12.51 -3.17 -3.04
C ASP A 36 11.35 -2.91 -2.07
N ILE A 37 11.50 -1.96 -1.15
CA ILE A 37 10.44 -1.55 -0.21
C ILE A 37 9.24 -0.97 -0.96
N ALA A 38 9.48 -0.10 -1.95
CA ALA A 38 8.41 0.49 -2.76
C ALA A 38 7.65 -0.58 -3.56
N ALA A 39 8.36 -1.54 -4.16
CA ALA A 39 7.77 -2.64 -4.92
C ALA A 39 6.97 -3.57 -4.01
N ALA A 40 7.51 -3.92 -2.84
CA ALA A 40 6.83 -4.73 -1.84
C ALA A 40 5.53 -4.04 -1.34
N LYS A 41 5.57 -2.73 -1.09
CA LYS A 41 4.39 -1.97 -0.70
C LYS A 41 3.34 -1.89 -1.82
N ALA A 42 3.76 -1.65 -3.06
CA ALA A 42 2.85 -1.64 -4.22
C ALA A 42 2.14 -3.00 -4.37
N ALA A 43 2.89 -4.11 -4.33
CA ALA A 43 2.34 -5.46 -4.41
C ALA A 43 1.38 -5.77 -3.24
N ALA A 44 1.71 -5.35 -2.03
CA ALA A 44 0.86 -5.53 -0.85
C ALA A 44 -0.45 -4.72 -0.94
N ASN A 45 -0.38 -3.47 -1.43
CA ASN A 45 -1.56 -2.64 -1.66
C ASN A 45 -2.51 -3.30 -2.66
N ASP A 46 -1.98 -3.75 -3.80
CA ASP A 46 -2.78 -4.35 -4.87
C ASP A 46 -3.42 -5.68 -4.42
N ALA A 47 -2.63 -6.54 -3.76
CA ALA A 47 -3.12 -7.79 -3.19
C ALA A 47 -4.22 -7.55 -2.14
N TYR A 48 -4.04 -6.56 -1.25
CA TYR A 48 -5.02 -6.29 -0.21
C TYR A 48 -6.31 -5.68 -0.76
N ALA A 49 -6.20 -4.74 -1.71
CA ALA A 49 -7.35 -4.14 -2.37
C ALA A 49 -8.19 -5.21 -3.10
N PHE A 50 -7.52 -6.07 -3.88
CA PHE A 50 -8.19 -7.17 -4.59
C PHE A 50 -8.86 -8.14 -3.62
N CYS A 51 -8.13 -8.67 -2.64
CA CYS A 51 -8.66 -9.65 -1.70
C CYS A 51 -9.81 -9.09 -0.84
N ALA A 52 -9.74 -7.82 -0.42
CA ALA A 52 -10.80 -7.20 0.36
C ALA A 52 -12.07 -6.96 -0.48
N GLN A 53 -11.91 -6.62 -1.77
CA GLN A 53 -13.05 -6.49 -2.68
C GLN A 53 -13.69 -7.85 -2.97
N GLU A 54 -12.90 -8.88 -3.25
CA GLU A 54 -13.40 -10.24 -3.46
C GLU A 54 -14.09 -10.79 -2.21
N ALA A 55 -13.56 -10.49 -1.02
CA ALA A 55 -14.21 -10.86 0.24
C ALA A 55 -15.62 -10.26 0.35
N ILE A 56 -15.84 -9.01 -0.06
CA ILE A 56 -17.20 -8.43 -0.12
C ILE A 56 -18.07 -9.20 -1.11
N GLN A 57 -17.58 -9.47 -2.33
CA GLN A 57 -18.37 -10.13 -3.37
C GLN A 57 -18.77 -11.57 -2.99
N LEU A 58 -17.88 -12.32 -2.34
CA LEU A 58 -18.14 -13.68 -1.87
C LEU A 58 -19.24 -13.74 -0.80
N HIS A 59 -19.38 -12.70 0.02
CA HIS A 59 -20.45 -12.60 1.02
C HIS A 59 -21.74 -12.00 0.44
N GLY A 60 -21.71 -11.41 -0.77
CA GLY A 60 -22.84 -10.66 -1.31
C GLY A 60 -23.21 -9.45 -0.45
N GLY A 61 -24.50 -9.11 -0.38
CA GLY A 61 -24.97 -7.91 0.34
C GLY A 61 -24.62 -7.87 1.82
N VAL A 62 -24.56 -9.03 2.48
CA VAL A 62 -24.20 -9.14 3.91
C VAL A 62 -22.70 -8.89 4.15
N GLY A 63 -21.87 -8.86 3.10
CA GLY A 63 -20.48 -8.45 3.20
C GLY A 63 -20.29 -6.98 3.57
N PHE A 64 -21.35 -6.16 3.47
CA PHE A 64 -21.36 -4.73 3.80
C PHE A 64 -22.19 -4.36 5.04
N THR A 65 -22.61 -5.36 5.81
CA THR A 65 -23.43 -5.19 7.02
C THR A 65 -22.63 -5.53 8.28
N TRP A 66 -23.27 -5.56 9.45
CA TRP A 66 -22.61 -5.74 10.76
C TRP A 66 -22.36 -7.20 11.13
N GLU A 67 -22.97 -8.13 10.41
CA GLU A 67 -22.89 -9.57 10.64
C GLU A 67 -21.51 -10.12 10.27
N TYR A 68 -20.82 -9.48 9.33
CA TYR A 68 -19.49 -9.88 8.87
C TYR A 68 -18.57 -8.67 8.65
N ASP A 69 -17.28 -8.88 8.89
CA ASP A 69 -16.25 -7.84 8.79
C ASP A 69 -15.60 -7.55 7.41
N PRO A 70 -15.96 -8.14 6.24
CA PRO A 70 -15.29 -7.83 4.96
C PRO A 70 -15.20 -6.33 4.64
N HIS A 71 -16.26 -5.58 4.96
CA HIS A 71 -16.31 -4.13 4.80
C HIS A 71 -15.27 -3.37 5.64
N LEU A 72 -14.85 -3.90 6.80
CA LEU A 72 -13.74 -3.33 7.59
C LEU A 72 -12.41 -3.46 6.86
N TYR A 73 -12.14 -4.61 6.25
CA TYR A 73 -10.92 -4.86 5.49
C TYR A 73 -10.87 -4.02 4.22
N PHE A 74 -12.00 -3.82 3.53
CA PHE A 74 -12.08 -2.94 2.37
C PHE A 74 -11.74 -1.47 2.72
N LYS A 75 -12.34 -0.95 3.80
CA LYS A 75 -12.02 0.40 4.31
C LYS A 75 -10.54 0.53 4.68
N ARG A 76 -9.96 -0.51 5.31
CA ARG A 76 -8.55 -0.53 5.67
C ARG A 76 -7.62 -0.61 4.45
N ALA A 77 -7.96 -1.41 3.44
CA ALA A 77 -7.19 -1.47 2.19
C ALA A 77 -7.11 -0.11 1.50
N GLN A 78 -8.23 0.63 1.45
CA GLN A 78 -8.26 2.01 0.93
C GLN A 78 -7.38 2.97 1.74
N ALA A 79 -7.47 2.92 3.08
CA ALA A 79 -6.66 3.78 3.94
C ALA A 79 -5.15 3.47 3.85
N SER A 80 -4.78 2.19 3.94
CA SER A 80 -3.38 1.73 3.85
C SER A 80 -2.77 2.00 2.48
N GLY A 81 -3.56 1.90 1.40
CA GLY A 81 -3.12 2.22 0.04
C GLY A 81 -2.75 3.68 -0.17
N ALA A 82 -3.28 4.60 0.63
CA ALA A 82 -2.96 6.02 0.57
C ALA A 82 -1.84 6.45 1.53
N GLN A 83 -1.54 5.63 2.55
CA GLN A 83 -0.53 5.92 3.56
C GLN A 83 0.88 5.54 3.07
N PHE A 84 1.89 6.35 3.39
CA PHE A 84 3.30 6.11 3.03
C PHE A 84 3.58 6.04 1.51
N GLY A 85 2.78 6.74 0.71
CA GLY A 85 2.87 6.75 -0.75
C GLY A 85 1.82 5.84 -1.40
N SER A 86 1.17 6.35 -2.45
CA SER A 86 0.21 5.59 -3.25
C SER A 86 0.90 4.65 -4.24
N THR A 87 0.25 3.55 -4.62
CA THR A 87 0.80 2.59 -5.60
C THR A 87 1.29 3.28 -6.88
N PRO A 88 0.53 4.19 -7.54
CA PRO A 88 1.02 4.86 -8.75
C PRO A 88 2.31 5.67 -8.53
N ARG A 89 2.41 6.39 -7.40
CA ARG A 89 3.60 7.17 -7.06
C ARG A 89 4.82 6.28 -6.80
N LEU A 90 4.62 5.15 -6.13
CA LEU A 90 5.69 4.19 -5.86
C LEU A 90 6.20 3.58 -7.17
N LEU A 91 5.30 3.18 -8.06
CA LEU A 91 5.67 2.64 -9.38
C LEU A 91 6.35 3.67 -10.27
N GLU A 92 5.89 4.93 -10.26
CA GLU A 92 6.55 6.05 -10.96
C GLU A 92 7.97 6.26 -10.44
N TRP A 93 8.16 6.27 -9.12
CA TRP A 93 9.49 6.39 -8.52
C TRP A 93 10.41 5.21 -8.88
N ILE A 94 9.91 3.98 -8.86
CA ILE A 94 10.66 2.78 -9.28
C ILE A 94 11.03 2.87 -10.76
N ALA A 95 10.11 3.34 -11.61
CA ALA A 95 10.35 3.49 -13.04
C ALA A 95 11.49 4.49 -13.30
N HIS A 96 11.49 5.64 -12.62
CA HIS A 96 12.59 6.60 -12.68
C HIS A 96 13.91 5.96 -12.22
N TYR A 97 13.91 5.30 -11.06
CA TYR A 97 15.09 4.61 -10.53
C TYR A 97 15.65 3.57 -11.53
N ALA A 98 14.78 2.79 -12.16
CA ALA A 98 15.15 1.74 -13.11
C ALA A 98 15.67 2.28 -14.44
N ILE A 99 15.08 3.37 -14.97
CA ILE A 99 15.50 4.00 -16.23
C ILE A 99 16.82 4.75 -16.04
N ASP A 100 16.96 5.48 -14.93
CA ASP A 100 18.12 6.33 -14.66
C ASP A 100 19.33 5.55 -14.10
N GLY A 101 19.27 4.21 -14.08
CA GLY A 101 20.36 3.35 -13.62
C GLY A 101 20.73 3.53 -12.14
N GLY A 102 19.79 4.00 -11.32
CA GLY A 102 20.01 4.32 -9.91
C GLY A 102 20.66 5.67 -9.63
N ALA A 103 20.75 6.57 -10.61
CA ALA A 103 21.22 7.94 -10.38
C ALA A 103 20.23 8.73 -9.49
N PRO A 104 20.67 9.43 -8.44
CA PRO A 104 19.78 10.11 -7.50
C PRO A 104 19.15 11.35 -8.15
N ALA A 105 17.94 11.21 -8.71
CA ALA A 105 17.09 12.33 -9.06
C ALA A 105 16.50 12.94 -7.78
N ARG A 106 17.30 13.83 -7.17
CA ARG A 106 16.94 14.91 -6.22
C ARG A 106 16.02 14.53 -5.06
N ASP A 107 16.64 14.30 -3.90
CA ASP A 107 16.07 14.63 -2.59
C ASP A 107 15.53 16.08 -2.62
N ALA A 108 14.21 16.25 -2.72
CA ALA A 108 13.44 17.40 -2.22
C ALA A 108 11.97 17.30 -2.66
N ALA A 109 11.22 16.32 -2.15
CA ALA A 109 9.77 16.49 -2.03
C ALA A 109 9.26 15.62 -0.89
N ALA A 110 8.97 16.31 0.23
CA ALA A 110 8.26 15.80 1.38
C ALA A 110 7.17 14.79 0.99
N ILE A 111 6.91 13.82 1.87
CA ILE A 111 5.66 13.05 1.85
C ILE A 111 4.53 14.08 2.00
N PRO A 112 3.80 14.49 0.94
CA PRO A 112 2.66 15.36 1.10
C PRO A 112 1.60 14.46 1.73
N ALA A 113 1.12 14.84 2.91
CA ALA A 113 -0.07 14.24 3.48
C ALA A 113 -1.16 14.22 2.40
N THR A 114 -1.65 13.03 2.07
CA THR A 114 -2.78 12.88 1.17
C THR A 114 -3.95 13.70 1.72
N ALA A 115 -4.58 14.50 0.85
CA ALA A 115 -5.77 15.25 1.16
C ALA A 115 -6.81 14.33 1.81
N ALA A 116 -7.18 14.65 3.05
CA ALA A 116 -8.34 14.07 3.69
C ALA A 116 -9.56 14.35 2.80
N ARG A 117 -10.27 13.31 2.37
CA ARG A 117 -11.62 13.52 1.83
C ARG A 117 -12.46 14.13 2.97
N PRO A 118 -13.23 15.21 2.74
CA PRO A 118 -14.17 15.67 3.74
C PRO A 118 -15.15 14.53 4.03
N SER A 119 -15.16 14.07 5.28
CA SER A 119 -16.12 13.09 5.76
C SER A 119 -17.52 13.69 5.62
N ALA A 120 -18.36 13.12 4.77
CA ALA A 120 -19.77 13.46 4.62
C ALA A 120 -20.63 13.00 5.82
N ALA A 121 -20.07 12.99 7.03
CA ALA A 121 -20.77 12.66 8.26
C ALA A 121 -20.93 13.92 9.13
N ARG A 122 -21.85 14.80 8.71
CA ARG A 122 -22.61 15.69 9.59
C ARG A 122 -23.80 16.28 8.82
N ALA A 123 -24.72 15.42 8.42
CA ALA A 123 -26.09 15.79 8.07
C ALA A 123 -27.01 14.83 8.84
N GLY A 124 -27.51 15.29 9.99
CA GLY A 124 -28.32 14.48 10.89
C GLY A 124 -28.24 14.91 12.36
N ALA A 125 -28.20 16.22 12.62
CA ALA A 125 -28.55 16.77 13.92
C ALA A 125 -29.67 17.78 13.67
N LEU A 126 -30.89 17.27 13.59
CA LEU A 126 -32.11 18.06 13.69
C LEU A 126 -33.06 17.32 14.63
N GLN A 127 -33.26 17.98 15.78
CA GLN A 127 -34.41 17.96 16.69
C GLN A 127 -34.74 16.65 17.42
#